data_AF-A0A0F9DHN7-F1
#
_entry.id   AF-A0A0F9DHN7-F1
#
_cell.length_a   1.000
_cell.length_b   1.000
_cell.length_c   1.000
_cell.angle_alpha   90.00
_cell.angle_beta   90.00
_cell.angle_gamma   90.00
#
_symmetry.space_group_name_H-M   'P 1'
#
loop_
_entity.id
_entity.type
_entity.pdbx_description
1 polymer ?
#
loop_
_entity_poly.entity_id
_entity_poly.type
_entity_poly.pdbx_seq_one_letter_code
_entity_poly.pdbx_strand_id
1 'polypeptide(L)'
;MILRACKLRNFGDSLNLELIRLITGNVPTIVNNSYKNPDNEPINMCIGSVLGWADKNTTVWGTGKMSDTDNTMFKEKPKKICAVRGKLTREEIAKRGYSCPQIYGDPALLIPTFYKPQMVKKYDLSIIPHHIDRHLIPILKKQFKGVHFIDITGDVYNFIDEVCASDRILSSALHGLICADAYGVPNAWIKLSEKILGKGFKYRDYFSSVNREDTIPLIVNEETN
;
A
#
# COMPACT_ATOMS: atom_id res chain seq x y z
N MET A 1 5.46 16.50 13.89
CA MET A 1 5.92 15.12 13.65
C MET A 1 6.38 15.01 12.20
N ILE A 2 7.52 14.36 11.94
CA ILE A 2 7.99 14.09 10.57
C ILE A 2 7.61 12.66 10.16
N LEU A 3 7.07 12.51 8.97
CA LEU A 3 6.75 11.23 8.36
C LEU A 3 7.52 11.09 7.03
N ARG A 4 8.30 10.02 6.90
CA ARG A 4 9.01 9.72 5.66
C ARG A 4 8.17 8.79 4.80
N ALA A 5 7.72 9.29 3.65
CA ALA A 5 6.82 8.59 2.74
C ALA A 5 7.06 9.04 1.29
N CYS A 6 6.46 8.32 0.33
CA CYS A 6 6.47 8.78 -1.06
C CYS A 6 5.51 9.98 -1.21
N LYS A 7 5.85 10.92 -2.10
CA LYS A 7 5.04 12.11 -2.39
C LYS A 7 4.12 11.95 -3.60
N LEU A 8 4.06 10.75 -4.18
CA LEU A 8 3.16 10.47 -5.29
C LEU A 8 1.71 10.53 -4.80
N ARG A 9 0.80 11.03 -5.63
CA ARG A 9 -0.64 11.02 -5.33
C ARG A 9 -1.20 9.64 -5.67
N ASN A 10 -0.98 8.64 -4.83
CA ASN A 10 -1.79 7.43 -4.82
C ASN A 10 -2.39 7.22 -3.42
N PHE A 11 -3.45 6.43 -3.31
CA PHE A 11 -4.23 6.26 -2.09
C PHE A 11 -3.37 5.96 -0.85
N GLY A 12 -2.44 5.01 -0.92
CA GLY A 12 -1.61 4.68 0.25
C GLY A 12 -0.65 5.79 0.68
N ASP A 13 -0.11 6.54 -0.30
CA ASP A 13 0.74 7.70 -0.01
C ASP A 13 -0.07 8.87 0.57
N SER A 14 -1.28 9.12 0.05
CA SER A 14 -2.20 10.14 0.59
C SER A 14 -2.73 9.75 1.97
N LEU A 15 -3.02 8.47 2.19
CA LEU A 15 -3.56 7.95 3.45
C LEU A 15 -2.57 8.07 4.61
N ASN A 16 -1.26 8.09 4.35
CA ASN A 16 -0.25 8.36 5.38
C ASN A 16 -0.52 9.68 6.12
N LEU A 17 -0.79 10.76 5.39
CA LEU A 17 -1.08 12.06 5.98
C LEU A 17 -2.37 12.00 6.79
N GLU A 18 -3.40 11.42 6.18
CA GLU A 18 -4.76 11.43 6.74
C GLU A 18 -4.88 10.54 7.98
N LEU A 19 -4.32 9.32 7.94
CA LEU A 19 -4.34 8.40 9.06
C LEU A 19 -3.58 8.96 10.27
N ILE A 20 -2.43 9.60 10.06
CA ILE A 20 -1.68 10.23 11.15
C ILE A 20 -2.44 11.44 11.72
N ARG A 21 -3.11 12.23 10.87
CA ARG A 21 -4.00 13.30 11.32
C ARG A 21 -5.12 12.76 12.20
N LEU A 22 -5.76 11.67 11.80
CA LEU A 22 -6.84 11.02 12.55
C LEU A 22 -6.37 10.43 13.88
N ILE A 23 -5.19 9.80 13.92
CA ILE A 23 -4.63 9.19 15.13
C ILE A 23 -4.15 10.25 16.13
N THR A 24 -3.49 11.31 15.65
CA THR A 24 -2.73 12.24 16.51
C THR A 24 -3.37 13.61 16.68
N GLY A 25 -4.40 13.93 15.90
CA GLY A 25 -4.98 15.28 15.79
C GLY A 25 -4.09 16.28 15.04
N ASN A 26 -2.89 15.91 14.59
CA ASN A 26 -1.90 16.81 13.99
C ASN A 26 -1.57 16.41 12.55
N VAL A 27 -1.39 17.40 11.68
CA VAL A 27 -0.94 17.16 10.30
C VAL A 27 0.59 16.93 10.31
N PRO A 28 1.09 15.77 9.83
CA PRO A 28 2.52 15.50 9.79
C PRO A 28 3.22 16.26 8.66
N THR A 29 4.52 16.54 8.84
CA THR A 29 5.39 17.02 7.77
C THR A 29 5.89 15.83 6.95
N ILE A 30 5.52 15.77 5.65
CA ILE A 30 5.91 14.69 4.75
C ILE A 30 7.28 14.97 4.11
N VAL A 31 8.23 14.07 4.32
CA VAL A 31 9.57 14.10 3.73
C VAL A 31 9.80 12.87 2.86
N ASN A 32 10.58 13.01 1.78
CA ASN A 32 10.94 11.89 0.91
C ASN A 32 12.35 11.38 1.24
N ASN A 33 12.85 10.44 0.42
CA ASN A 33 14.18 9.86 0.60
C ASN A 33 15.34 10.88 0.55
N SER A 34 15.16 12.04 -0.08
CA SER A 34 16.23 13.04 -0.26
C SER A 34 16.37 14.01 0.93
N TYR A 35 15.48 13.91 1.92
CA TYR A 35 15.53 14.77 3.11
C TYR A 35 16.69 14.41 4.03
N LYS A 36 17.56 15.39 4.33
CA LYS A 36 18.84 15.20 5.02
C LYS A 36 18.75 15.17 6.56
N ASN A 37 17.66 15.66 7.16
CA ASN A 37 17.45 15.69 8.62
C ASN A 37 18.68 16.18 9.45
N PRO A 38 19.18 17.41 9.23
CA PRO A 38 20.39 17.90 9.89
C PRO A 38 20.27 17.94 11.43
N ASP A 39 19.06 18.17 11.94
CA ASP A 39 18.77 18.30 13.37
C ASP A 39 18.49 16.96 14.07
N ASN A 40 18.64 15.84 13.36
CA ASN A 40 18.36 14.48 13.85
C ASN A 40 16.97 14.33 14.49
N GLU A 41 15.97 15.01 13.93
CA GLU A 41 14.60 14.92 14.42
C GLU A 41 14.05 13.49 14.28
N PRO A 42 13.20 13.02 15.21
CA PRO A 42 12.53 11.73 15.08
C PRO A 42 11.67 11.65 13.80
N ILE A 43 11.88 10.59 13.02
CA ILE A 43 11.14 10.31 11.79
C ILE A 43 10.29 9.06 11.99
N ASN A 44 9.04 9.09 11.53
CA ASN A 44 8.20 7.90 11.47
C ASN A 44 8.08 7.40 10.02
N MET A 45 7.88 6.10 9.85
CA MET A 45 7.47 5.49 8.59
C MET A 45 6.30 4.54 8.83
N CYS A 46 5.20 4.76 8.11
CA CYS A 46 3.95 4.04 8.33
C CYS A 46 3.56 3.24 7.08
N ILE A 47 2.83 3.84 6.15
CA ILE A 47 2.29 3.15 4.98
C ILE A 47 3.29 3.21 3.82
N GLY A 48 3.39 2.14 3.04
CA GLY A 48 4.10 2.11 1.76
C GLY A 48 5.25 1.11 1.70
N SER A 49 5.96 1.11 0.56
CA SER A 49 7.09 0.22 0.29
C SER A 49 8.43 0.97 0.36
N VAL A 50 8.64 1.72 1.45
CA VAL A 50 9.72 2.72 1.58
C VAL A 50 10.76 2.35 2.63
N LEU A 51 10.75 1.10 3.12
CA LEU A 51 11.64 0.65 4.19
C LEU A 51 13.13 0.88 3.88
N GLY A 52 13.53 0.75 2.62
CA GLY A 52 14.90 1.03 2.17
C GLY A 52 15.36 2.48 2.42
N TRP A 53 14.45 3.41 2.72
CA TRP A 53 14.76 4.81 3.01
C TRP A 53 15.00 5.07 4.51
N ALA A 54 14.88 4.05 5.36
CA ALA A 54 15.02 4.21 6.80
C ALA A 54 16.46 4.58 7.17
N ASP A 55 16.59 5.46 8.15
CA ASP A 55 17.86 5.89 8.73
C ASP A 55 17.85 5.77 10.26
N LYS A 56 18.96 6.13 10.92
CA LYS A 56 19.12 6.09 12.38
C LYS A 56 18.09 6.90 13.18
N ASN A 57 17.33 7.80 12.55
CA ASN A 57 16.29 8.61 13.18
C ASN A 57 14.88 8.03 12.97
N THR A 58 14.78 6.94 12.20
CA THR A 58 13.51 6.35 11.76
C THR A 58 12.94 5.34 12.77
N THR A 59 11.65 5.51 13.09
CA THR A 59 10.81 4.52 13.76
C THR A 59 9.84 3.91 12.74
N VAL A 60 9.87 2.59 12.61
CA VAL A 60 9.09 1.85 11.59
C VAL A 60 7.80 1.30 12.19
N TRP A 61 6.67 1.63 11.56
CA TRP A 61 5.30 1.24 11.93
C TRP A 61 4.56 0.64 10.73
N GLY A 62 5.02 -0.49 10.20
CA GLY A 62 4.24 -1.27 9.23
C GLY A 62 4.60 -1.07 7.76
N THR A 63 5.59 -0.24 7.43
CA THR A 63 6.10 -0.16 6.05
C THR A 63 6.82 -1.47 5.68
N GLY A 64 6.88 -1.78 4.39
CA GLY A 64 7.52 -2.99 3.88
C GLY A 64 8.62 -2.70 2.86
N LYS A 65 9.36 -3.74 2.49
CA LYS A 65 10.33 -3.67 1.39
C LYS A 65 9.60 -3.67 0.04
N MET A 66 10.19 -3.02 -0.97
CA MET A 66 9.61 -2.96 -2.33
C MET A 66 9.84 -4.24 -3.13
N SER A 67 11.05 -4.77 -3.08
CA SER A 67 11.52 -5.90 -3.91
C SER A 67 12.46 -6.77 -3.09
N ASP A 68 12.53 -8.06 -3.37
CA ASP A 68 13.61 -8.96 -2.92
C ASP A 68 14.93 -8.67 -3.64
N THR A 69 14.88 -8.22 -4.90
CA THR A 69 16.06 -7.89 -5.72
C THR A 69 16.81 -6.63 -5.30
N ASP A 70 16.19 -5.78 -4.47
CA ASP A 70 16.88 -4.61 -3.91
C ASP A 70 17.76 -5.06 -2.74
N ASN A 71 19.07 -4.96 -2.89
CA ASN A 71 19.99 -5.33 -1.81
C ASN A 71 19.92 -4.38 -0.61
N THR A 72 19.36 -3.18 -0.80
CA THR A 72 19.19 -2.17 0.24
C THR A 72 18.10 -2.63 1.21
N MET A 73 18.48 -2.84 2.47
CA MET A 73 17.52 -3.08 3.55
C MET A 73 17.03 -1.75 4.14
N PHE A 74 17.98 -0.89 4.50
CA PHE A 74 17.81 0.45 5.02
C PHE A 74 18.99 1.31 4.52
N LYS A 75 18.90 2.64 4.57
CA LYS A 75 20.07 3.52 4.38
C LYS A 75 21.03 3.42 5.56
N GLU A 76 20.46 3.47 6.76
CA GLU A 76 21.13 3.20 8.02
C GLU A 76 20.18 2.40 8.91
N LYS A 77 20.71 1.68 9.90
CA LYS A 77 19.89 0.90 10.83
C LYS A 77 18.85 1.82 11.49
N PRO A 78 17.54 1.52 11.39
CA PRO A 78 16.50 2.34 12.01
C PRO A 78 16.65 2.41 13.53
N LYS A 79 16.22 3.53 14.11
CA LYS A 79 16.15 3.73 15.57
C LYS A 79 15.39 2.60 16.24
N LYS A 80 14.23 2.25 15.66
CA LYS A 80 13.34 1.21 16.18
C LYS A 80 12.46 0.65 15.07
N ILE A 81 12.21 -0.66 15.14
CA ILE A 81 11.21 -1.33 14.32
C ILE A 81 10.11 -1.81 15.25
N CYS A 82 8.93 -1.19 15.16
CA CYS A 82 7.76 -1.56 15.97
C CYS A 82 6.91 -2.62 15.26
N ALA A 83 6.73 -2.48 13.95
CA ALA A 83 6.03 -3.42 13.08
C ALA A 83 6.55 -3.28 11.64
N VAL A 84 6.37 -4.31 10.83
CA VAL A 84 6.62 -4.27 9.38
C VAL A 84 5.40 -4.80 8.64
N ARG A 85 5.29 -4.54 7.32
CA ARG A 85 4.08 -4.91 6.57
C ARG A 85 3.77 -6.41 6.63
N GLY A 86 4.81 -7.26 6.57
CA GLY A 86 4.65 -8.70 6.50
C GLY A 86 5.87 -9.53 6.84
N LYS A 87 5.68 -10.86 6.79
CA LYS A 87 6.66 -11.88 7.21
C LYS A 87 7.89 -11.86 6.32
N LEU A 88 7.73 -11.65 5.01
CA LEU A 88 8.86 -11.63 4.06
C LEU A 88 9.80 -10.45 4.33
N THR A 89 9.26 -9.27 4.59
CA THR A 89 10.07 -8.11 5.01
C THR A 89 10.82 -8.42 6.29
N ARG A 90 10.18 -9.02 7.30
CA ARG A 90 10.84 -9.41 8.55
C ARG A 90 11.98 -10.42 8.31
N GLU A 91 11.75 -11.42 7.47
CA GLU A 91 12.76 -12.43 7.13
C GLU A 91 13.98 -11.78 6.48
N GLU A 92 13.80 -10.84 5.56
CA GLU A 92 14.89 -10.10 4.93
C GLU A 92 15.70 -9.26 5.93
N ILE A 93 15.05 -8.71 6.96
CA ILE A 93 15.70 -8.00 8.07
C ILE A 93 16.52 -8.96 8.92
N ALA A 94 15.93 -10.12 9.28
CA ALA A 94 16.58 -11.13 10.11
C ALA A 94 17.79 -11.78 9.41
N LYS A 95 17.70 -12.07 8.10
CA LYS A 95 18.82 -12.59 7.28
C LYS A 95 20.04 -11.68 7.29
N ARG A 96 19.86 -10.38 7.56
CA ARG A 96 20.93 -9.38 7.64
C ARG A 96 21.38 -9.11 9.08
N GLY A 97 20.96 -9.92 10.04
CA GLY A 97 21.38 -9.84 11.45
C GLY A 97 20.68 -8.74 12.27
N TYR A 98 19.61 -8.14 11.77
CA TYR A 98 18.86 -7.12 12.49
C TYR A 98 17.67 -7.71 13.25
N SER A 99 17.37 -7.17 14.43
CA SER A 99 16.18 -7.53 15.19
C SER A 99 14.92 -6.90 14.59
N CYS A 100 13.85 -7.69 14.49
CA CYS A 100 12.52 -7.24 14.07
C CYS A 100 11.45 -8.05 14.81
N PRO A 101 10.48 -7.38 15.48
CA PRO A 101 9.41 -8.08 16.19
C PRO A 101 8.52 -8.87 15.21
N GLN A 102 7.87 -9.92 15.72
CA GLN A 102 6.84 -10.66 14.98
C GLN A 102 5.49 -9.92 15.01
N ILE A 103 5.51 -8.62 14.67
CA ILE A 103 4.34 -7.75 14.61
C ILE A 103 4.20 -7.29 13.17
N TYR A 104 3.05 -7.59 12.56
CA TYR A 104 2.81 -7.38 11.14
C TYR A 104 1.55 -6.58 10.87
N GLY A 105 1.53 -5.86 9.75
CA GLY A 105 0.34 -5.19 9.22
C GLY A 105 0.67 -3.90 8.50
N ASP A 106 -0.08 -3.60 7.46
CA ASP A 106 -0.08 -2.26 6.85
C ASP A 106 -1.00 -1.34 7.66
N PRO A 107 -0.56 -0.15 8.11
CA PRO A 107 -1.41 0.76 8.88
C PRO A 107 -2.68 1.19 8.16
N ALA A 108 -2.74 1.11 6.83
CA ALA A 108 -3.95 1.39 6.06
C ALA A 108 -5.13 0.50 6.50
N LEU A 109 -4.89 -0.67 7.08
CA LEU A 109 -5.93 -1.54 7.65
C LEU A 109 -6.70 -0.89 8.83
N LEU A 110 -6.14 0.16 9.45
CA LEU A 110 -6.77 0.85 10.57
C LEU A 110 -7.82 1.89 10.13
N ILE A 111 -7.88 2.26 8.84
CA ILE A 111 -8.79 3.31 8.38
C ILE A 111 -10.28 3.08 8.72
N PRO A 112 -10.82 1.84 8.76
CA PRO A 112 -12.23 1.60 9.13
C PRO A 112 -12.56 1.96 10.59
N THR A 113 -11.54 2.14 11.44
CA THR A 113 -11.75 2.63 12.82
C THR A 113 -12.12 4.11 12.85
N PHE A 114 -11.77 4.87 11.81
CA PHE A 114 -11.97 6.32 11.72
C PHE A 114 -13.01 6.73 10.67
N TYR A 115 -13.16 5.96 9.59
CA TYR A 115 -14.09 6.26 8.51
C TYR A 115 -14.96 5.04 8.19
N LYS A 116 -16.28 5.21 8.26
CA LYS A 116 -17.27 4.13 8.08
C LYS A 116 -18.37 4.61 7.14
N PRO A 117 -18.13 4.60 5.82
CA PRO A 117 -19.10 5.15 4.89
C PRO A 117 -20.36 4.27 4.85
N GLN A 118 -21.52 4.90 4.72
CA GLN A 118 -22.81 4.22 4.56
C GLN A 118 -23.11 4.10 3.06
N MET A 119 -22.49 3.11 2.40
CA MET A 119 -22.61 2.93 0.96
C MET A 119 -23.64 1.87 0.60
N VAL A 120 -24.50 2.18 -0.36
CA VAL A 120 -25.31 1.18 -1.06
C VAL A 120 -24.45 0.55 -2.16
N LYS A 121 -24.50 -0.77 -2.29
CA LYS A 121 -23.83 -1.49 -3.38
C LYS A 121 -24.35 -1.02 -4.73
N LYS A 122 -23.41 -0.62 -5.60
CA LYS A 122 -23.68 0.00 -6.91
C LYS A 122 -22.97 -0.72 -8.04
N TYR A 123 -21.86 -1.40 -7.75
CA TYR A 123 -20.99 -1.99 -8.75
C TYR A 123 -20.72 -3.48 -8.46
N ASP A 124 -21.21 -4.38 -9.31
CA ASP A 124 -20.98 -5.83 -9.17
C ASP A 124 -19.48 -6.19 -9.18
N LEU A 125 -18.68 -5.40 -9.91
CA LEU A 125 -17.24 -5.51 -10.02
C LEU A 125 -16.62 -4.13 -10.24
N SER A 126 -15.49 -3.88 -9.57
CA SER A 126 -14.63 -2.75 -9.91
C SER A 126 -13.17 -3.13 -10.06
N ILE A 127 -12.49 -2.47 -11.00
CA ILE A 127 -11.06 -2.62 -11.25
C ILE A 127 -10.34 -1.38 -10.73
N ILE A 128 -9.25 -1.60 -9.99
CA ILE A 128 -8.36 -0.55 -9.47
C ILE A 128 -6.97 -0.73 -10.07
N PRO A 129 -6.66 -0.05 -11.20
CA PRO A 129 -5.33 -0.09 -11.78
C PRO A 129 -4.30 0.59 -10.90
N HIS A 130 -3.08 0.07 -10.91
CA HIS A 130 -1.91 0.78 -10.40
C HIS A 130 -1.74 2.11 -11.15
N HIS A 131 -1.21 3.15 -10.48
CA HIS A 131 -1.10 4.48 -11.08
C HIS A 131 -0.31 4.50 -12.41
N ILE A 132 0.70 3.62 -12.53
CA ILE A 132 1.47 3.44 -13.78
C ILE A 132 0.59 2.93 -14.92
N ASP A 133 -0.41 2.12 -14.62
CA ASP A 133 -1.32 1.48 -15.58
C ASP A 133 -2.60 2.30 -15.82
N ARG A 134 -2.72 3.49 -15.23
CA ARG A 134 -3.90 4.36 -15.39
C ARG A 134 -4.25 4.63 -16.86
N HIS A 135 -3.23 4.75 -17.71
CA HIS A 135 -3.37 4.94 -19.15
C HIS A 135 -4.13 3.80 -19.86
N LEU A 136 -4.24 2.61 -19.24
CA LEU A 136 -4.97 1.47 -19.78
C LEU A 136 -6.49 1.54 -19.52
N ILE A 137 -6.96 2.40 -18.61
CA ILE A 137 -8.39 2.50 -18.25
C ILE A 137 -9.30 2.66 -19.47
N PRO A 138 -9.02 3.55 -20.45
CA PRO A 138 -9.89 3.69 -21.62
C PRO A 138 -10.00 2.43 -22.48
N ILE A 139 -8.93 1.63 -22.54
CA ILE A 139 -8.89 0.36 -23.28
C ILE A 139 -9.70 -0.69 -22.52
N LEU A 140 -9.41 -0.84 -21.23
CA LEU A 140 -10.10 -1.80 -20.36
C LEU A 140 -11.61 -1.51 -20.26
N LYS A 141 -12.04 -0.24 -20.29
CA LYS A 141 -13.46 0.13 -20.34
C LYS A 141 -14.17 -0.31 -21.61
N LYS A 142 -13.46 -0.37 -22.75
CA LYS A 142 -14.03 -0.87 -24.01
C LYS A 142 -14.15 -2.39 -24.00
N GLN A 143 -13.18 -3.06 -23.41
CA GLN A 143 -13.12 -4.52 -23.28
C GLN A 143 -14.17 -5.03 -22.26
N PHE A 144 -14.17 -4.48 -21.05
CA PHE A 144 -15.02 -4.92 -19.95
C PHE A 144 -16.20 -3.97 -19.75
N LYS A 145 -17.29 -4.22 -20.48
CA LYS A 145 -18.54 -3.45 -20.33
C LYS A 145 -19.18 -3.69 -18.97
N GLY A 146 -19.70 -2.62 -18.36
CA GLY A 146 -20.36 -2.69 -17.04
C GLY A 146 -19.41 -2.74 -15.84
N VAL A 147 -18.10 -2.81 -16.06
CA VAL A 147 -17.11 -2.76 -14.97
C VAL A 147 -16.82 -1.32 -14.58
N HIS A 148 -16.86 -1.05 -13.26
CA HIS A 148 -16.48 0.24 -12.71
C HIS A 148 -14.97 0.34 -12.52
N PHE A 149 -14.38 1.52 -12.76
CA PHE A 149 -12.94 1.72 -12.64
C PHE A 149 -12.67 2.82 -11.62
N ILE A 150 -11.93 2.47 -10.58
CA ILE A 150 -11.61 3.38 -9.47
C ILE A 150 -10.18 3.92 -9.68
N ASP A 151 -10.04 5.25 -9.64
CA ASP A 151 -8.75 5.91 -9.76
C ASP A 151 -8.01 5.90 -8.42
N ILE A 152 -6.94 5.10 -8.33
CA ILE A 152 -6.07 5.03 -7.13
C ILE A 152 -5.42 6.37 -6.76
N THR A 153 -5.44 7.37 -7.65
CA THR A 153 -4.88 8.71 -7.42
C THR A 153 -5.91 9.74 -6.94
N GLY A 154 -7.17 9.30 -6.78
CA GLY A 154 -8.27 10.13 -6.31
C GLY A 154 -8.16 10.57 -4.85
N ASP A 155 -9.16 11.31 -4.41
CA ASP A 155 -9.32 11.70 -3.01
C ASP A 155 -9.47 10.45 -2.11
N VAL A 156 -8.93 10.52 -0.89
CA VAL A 156 -8.88 9.38 0.05
C VAL A 156 -10.28 8.88 0.38
N TYR A 157 -11.22 9.78 0.67
CA TYR A 157 -12.56 9.40 1.11
C TYR A 157 -13.42 8.92 -0.04
N ASN A 158 -13.38 9.63 -1.17
CA ASN A 158 -14.09 9.19 -2.38
C ASN A 158 -13.59 7.81 -2.85
N PHE A 159 -12.28 7.56 -2.81
CA PHE A 159 -11.72 6.24 -3.14
C PHE A 159 -12.29 5.14 -2.24
N ILE A 160 -12.36 5.39 -0.92
CA ILE A 160 -12.93 4.44 0.03
C ILE A 160 -14.41 4.21 -0.24
N ASP A 161 -15.17 5.26 -0.51
CA ASP A 161 -16.61 5.17 -0.82
C ASP A 161 -16.85 4.32 -2.07
N GLU A 162 -16.05 4.53 -3.12
CA GLU A 162 -16.11 3.73 -4.34
C GLU A 162 -15.78 2.26 -4.06
N VAL A 163 -14.74 1.97 -3.27
CA VAL A 163 -14.41 0.59 -2.85
C VAL A 163 -15.58 -0.05 -2.09
N CYS A 164 -16.18 0.68 -1.15
CA CYS A 164 -17.30 0.17 -0.34
C CYS A 164 -18.59 -0.02 -1.15
N ALA A 165 -18.79 0.76 -2.22
CA ALA A 165 -19.90 0.62 -3.16
C ALA A 165 -19.75 -0.56 -4.13
N SER A 166 -18.59 -1.22 -4.17
CA SER A 166 -18.34 -2.40 -5.01
C SER A 166 -18.61 -3.71 -4.28
N ASP A 167 -19.18 -4.69 -4.96
CA ASP A 167 -19.34 -6.05 -4.43
C ASP A 167 -18.04 -6.84 -4.47
N ARG A 168 -17.22 -6.60 -5.50
CA ARG A 168 -15.91 -7.26 -5.70
C ARG A 168 -14.90 -6.29 -6.29
N ILE A 169 -13.63 -6.46 -5.93
CA ILE A 169 -12.52 -5.66 -6.43
C ILE A 169 -11.47 -6.53 -7.12
N LEU A 170 -11.04 -6.13 -8.31
CA LEU A 170 -9.79 -6.58 -8.90
C LEU A 170 -8.79 -5.44 -8.84
N SER A 171 -7.57 -5.66 -8.35
CA SER A 171 -6.59 -4.57 -8.28
C SER A 171 -5.19 -5.01 -8.68
N SER A 172 -4.55 -4.18 -9.52
CA SER A 172 -3.11 -4.22 -9.72
C SER A 172 -2.37 -3.28 -8.77
N ALA A 173 -3.08 -2.47 -7.98
CA ALA A 173 -2.51 -1.62 -6.94
C ALA A 173 -2.56 -2.31 -5.56
N LEU A 174 -1.41 -2.46 -4.90
CA LEU A 174 -1.37 -3.08 -3.55
C LEU A 174 -2.33 -2.41 -2.57
N HIS A 175 -2.35 -1.07 -2.50
CA HIS A 175 -3.25 -0.37 -1.57
C HIS A 175 -4.73 -0.43 -2.00
N GLY A 176 -5.04 -0.80 -3.24
CA GLY A 176 -6.41 -1.15 -3.62
C GLY A 176 -6.87 -2.45 -2.94
N LEU A 177 -5.99 -3.47 -2.91
CA LEU A 177 -6.23 -4.73 -2.19
C LEU A 177 -6.31 -4.51 -0.68
N ILE A 178 -5.38 -3.74 -0.10
CA ILE A 178 -5.37 -3.44 1.35
C ILE A 178 -6.65 -2.69 1.75
N CYS A 179 -7.09 -1.70 0.96
CA CYS A 179 -8.33 -0.99 1.25
C CYS A 179 -9.55 -1.91 1.18
N ALA A 180 -9.63 -2.76 0.16
CA ALA A 180 -10.72 -3.73 0.04
C ALA A 180 -10.74 -4.70 1.23
N ASP A 181 -9.59 -5.22 1.66
CA ASP A 181 -9.48 -6.05 2.85
C ASP A 181 -9.91 -5.32 4.13
N ALA A 182 -9.49 -4.07 4.31
CA ALA A 182 -9.84 -3.27 5.48
C ALA A 182 -11.37 -3.12 5.63
N TYR A 183 -12.10 -2.96 4.52
CA TYR A 183 -13.56 -2.82 4.50
C TYR A 183 -14.32 -4.13 4.24
N GLY A 184 -13.64 -5.28 4.21
CA GLY A 184 -14.27 -6.59 4.02
C GLY A 184 -14.87 -6.80 2.62
N VAL A 185 -14.36 -6.12 1.59
CA VAL A 185 -14.78 -6.29 0.20
C VAL A 185 -13.96 -7.41 -0.46
N PRO A 186 -14.58 -8.48 -0.95
CA PRO A 186 -13.88 -9.56 -1.66
C PRO A 186 -13.03 -9.01 -2.80
N ASN A 187 -11.77 -9.44 -2.88
CA ASN A 187 -10.86 -8.91 -3.89
C ASN A 187 -9.78 -9.89 -4.34
N ALA A 188 -9.27 -9.71 -5.56
CA ALA A 188 -8.18 -10.50 -6.12
C ALA A 188 -7.09 -9.64 -6.75
N TRP A 189 -5.86 -10.15 -6.69
CA TRP A 189 -4.68 -9.52 -7.28
C TRP A 189 -4.63 -9.78 -8.78
N ILE A 190 -4.55 -8.69 -9.56
CA ILE A 190 -4.40 -8.76 -11.02
C ILE A 190 -3.11 -8.10 -11.49
N LYS A 191 -2.70 -8.43 -12.71
CA LYS A 191 -1.59 -7.81 -13.42
C LYS A 191 -2.06 -7.29 -14.78
N LEU A 192 -1.88 -5.99 -14.99
CA LEU A 192 -2.24 -5.28 -16.23
C LEU A 192 -1.02 -5.01 -17.12
N SER A 193 0.18 -4.97 -16.55
CA SER A 193 1.43 -4.75 -17.28
C SER A 193 2.66 -5.29 -16.53
N GLU A 194 3.80 -5.34 -17.21
CA GLU A 194 5.11 -5.64 -16.62
C GLU A 194 5.77 -4.44 -15.92
N LYS A 195 5.12 -3.25 -15.93
CA LYS A 195 5.74 -2.01 -15.47
C LYS A 195 5.81 -1.88 -13.93
N ILE A 196 5.08 -2.70 -13.20
CA ILE A 196 5.06 -2.67 -11.73
C ILE A 196 6.33 -3.34 -11.19
N LEU A 197 7.16 -2.55 -10.51
CA LEU A 197 8.44 -3.00 -9.94
C LEU A 197 8.27 -4.01 -8.79
N GLY A 198 9.35 -4.76 -8.56
CA GLY A 198 9.51 -5.62 -7.38
C GLY A 198 8.98 -7.04 -7.52
N LYS A 199 8.65 -7.48 -8.74
CA LYS A 199 8.24 -8.88 -9.07
C LYS A 199 7.18 -9.45 -8.11
N GLY A 200 6.27 -8.61 -7.63
CA GLY A 200 5.20 -9.01 -6.71
C GLY A 200 5.61 -9.14 -5.24
N PHE A 201 6.86 -8.88 -4.85
CA PHE A 201 7.33 -9.03 -3.47
C PHE A 201 6.43 -8.30 -2.48
N LYS A 202 6.14 -7.02 -2.74
CA LYS A 202 5.30 -6.20 -1.85
C LYS A 202 3.89 -6.77 -1.62
N TYR A 203 3.34 -7.49 -2.60
CA TYR A 203 2.03 -8.11 -2.52
C TYR A 203 2.08 -9.35 -1.65
N ARG A 204 2.99 -10.29 -1.97
CA ARG A 204 3.20 -11.51 -1.17
C ARG A 204 3.58 -11.20 0.28
N ASP A 205 4.37 -10.15 0.48
CA ASP A 205 4.73 -9.66 1.80
C ASP A 205 3.48 -9.23 2.58
N TYR A 206 2.62 -8.40 2.01
CA TYR A 206 1.33 -8.06 2.64
C TYR A 206 0.44 -9.29 2.87
N PHE A 207 0.25 -10.15 1.87
CA PHE A 207 -0.58 -11.35 1.99
C PHE A 207 -0.15 -12.26 3.13
N SER A 208 1.16 -12.34 3.38
CA SER A 208 1.71 -13.11 4.50
C SER A 208 1.28 -12.62 5.89
N SER A 209 0.87 -11.34 6.03
CA SER A 209 0.39 -10.78 7.30
C SER A 209 -1.12 -10.94 7.51
N VAL A 210 -1.89 -11.08 6.43
CA VAL A 210 -3.35 -11.26 6.47
C VAL A 210 -3.78 -12.70 6.13
N ASN A 211 -2.83 -13.64 6.08
CA ASN A 211 -3.03 -15.06 5.79
C ASN A 211 -3.77 -15.32 4.45
N ARG A 212 -3.42 -14.53 3.43
CA ARG A 212 -3.83 -14.79 2.04
C ARG A 212 -2.89 -15.82 1.41
N GLU A 213 -3.46 -16.72 0.61
CA GLU A 213 -2.74 -17.79 -0.08
C GLU A 213 -2.33 -17.42 -1.52
N ASP A 214 -2.78 -16.25 -2.00
CA ASP A 214 -2.44 -15.72 -3.32
C ASP A 214 -0.92 -15.60 -3.51
N THR A 215 -0.37 -16.33 -4.47
CA THR A 215 1.09 -16.29 -4.78
C THR A 215 1.41 -15.58 -6.09
N ILE A 216 0.46 -15.55 -7.03
CA ILE A 216 0.60 -14.96 -8.36
C ILE A 216 -0.64 -14.13 -8.72
N PRO A 217 -0.49 -13.06 -9.53
CA PRO A 217 -1.63 -12.30 -10.01
C PRO A 217 -2.33 -13.03 -11.15
N LEU A 218 -3.65 -12.79 -11.28
CA LEU A 218 -4.36 -13.08 -12.52
C LEU A 218 -3.88 -12.11 -13.61
N ILE A 219 -3.44 -12.65 -14.74
CA ILE A 219 -3.00 -11.84 -15.88
C ILE A 219 -4.24 -11.38 -16.63
N VAL A 220 -4.38 -10.06 -16.80
CA VAL A 220 -5.46 -9.46 -17.59
C VAL A 220 -4.82 -8.80 -18.80
N ASN A 221 -5.16 -9.33 -19.97
CA ASN A 221 -4.67 -8.91 -21.28
C ASN A 221 -5.85 -8.76 -22.27
N GLU A 222 -5.56 -8.49 -23.53
CA GLU A 222 -6.58 -8.32 -24.58
C GLU A 222 -7.43 -9.58 -24.86
N GLU A 223 -6.94 -10.76 -24.46
CA GLU A 223 -7.62 -12.05 -24.62
C GLU A 223 -8.55 -12.39 -23.44
N THR A 224 -8.49 -11.61 -22.36
CA THR A 224 -9.29 -11.83 -21.16
C THR A 224 -10.74 -11.39 -21.41
N ASN A 225 -11.71 -12.27 -21.16
CA ASN A 225 -13.15 -12.01 -21.32
C ASN A 225 -13.85 -11.81 -19.97
#